data_AF-C0D5X9-F1
#
_entry.id   AF-C0D5X9-F1
#
_cell.length_a   1.000
_cell.length_b   1.000
_cell.length_c   1.000
_cell.angle_alpha   90.00
_cell.angle_beta   90.00
_cell.angle_gamma   90.00
#
_symmetry.space_group_name_H-M   'P 1'
#
loop_
_entity.id
_entity.type
_entity.pdbx_description
1 polymer ?
#
loop_
_entity_poly.entity_id
_entity_poly.type
_entity_poly.pdbx_seq_one_letter_code
_entity_poly.pdbx_strand_id
1 'polypeptide(L)'
;MSVVSSGVYERHFVKDGVNYHHILNPRTGFPYENGLVQVSIISKESVDGDGLSTTCFALGLDRGIELLDSLDDVYGIFMTEDGELHYSRGARDFLE
;
A
#
# COMPACT_ATOMS: atom_id res chain seq x y z
N MET A 1 2.91 -15.41 10.15
CA MET A 1 2.83 -14.40 9.08
C MET A 1 3.30 -13.07 9.64
N SER A 2 3.81 -12.22 8.78
CA SER A 2 4.12 -10.82 9.04
C SER A 2 3.00 -9.93 8.50
N VAL A 3 2.91 -8.72 9.04
CA VAL A 3 2.09 -7.64 8.49
C VAL A 3 2.98 -6.41 8.33
N VAL A 4 3.14 -5.94 7.10
CA VAL A 4 3.99 -4.77 6.79
C VAL A 4 3.15 -3.72 6.07
N SER A 5 3.34 -2.46 6.42
CA SER A 5 2.53 -1.35 5.89
C SER A 5 3.41 -0.26 5.31
N SER A 6 2.89 0.41 4.29
CA SER A 6 3.45 1.64 3.73
C SER A 6 2.35 2.70 3.69
N GLY A 7 2.58 3.82 4.37
CA GLY A 7 1.58 4.88 4.53
C GLY A 7 2.12 6.29 4.31
N VAL A 8 1.25 7.19 3.85
CA VAL A 8 1.61 8.60 3.54
C VAL A 8 1.77 9.49 4.78
N TYR A 9 1.33 9.01 5.94
CA TYR A 9 1.35 9.74 7.21
C TYR A 9 2.55 9.39 8.11
N GLU A 10 3.36 8.39 7.75
CA GLU A 10 4.45 7.91 8.62
C GLU A 10 5.65 8.86 8.63
N ARG A 11 6.09 9.27 7.45
CA ARG A 11 7.17 10.25 7.26
C ARG A 11 6.82 11.16 6.11
N HIS A 12 6.46 12.39 6.45
CA HIS A 12 6.00 13.39 5.52
C HIS A 12 6.18 14.81 6.09
N PHE A 13 6.00 15.82 5.25
CA PHE A 13 5.80 17.20 5.66
C PHE A 13 4.73 17.84 4.79
N VAL A 14 4.07 18.88 5.32
CA VAL A 14 3.06 19.63 4.57
C VAL A 14 3.63 20.99 4.20
N LYS A 15 3.51 21.36 2.93
CA LYS A 15 3.87 22.68 2.43
C LYS A 15 2.79 23.17 1.47
N ASP A 16 2.31 24.39 1.70
CA ASP A 16 1.27 25.03 0.87
C ASP A 16 0.00 24.17 0.71
N GLY A 17 -0.36 23.41 1.76
CA GLY A 17 -1.51 22.50 1.77
C GLY A 17 -1.27 21.14 1.09
N VAL A 18 -0.10 20.91 0.50
CA VAL A 18 0.26 19.65 -0.17
C VAL A 18 1.05 18.76 0.78
N ASN A 19 0.68 17.48 0.83
CA ASN A 19 1.38 16.47 1.63
C ASN A 19 2.55 15.85 0.84
N TYR A 20 3.78 16.08 1.29
CA TYR A 20 4.98 15.50 0.70
C TYR A 20 5.47 14.33 1.56
N HIS A 21 5.10 13.10 1.19
CA HIS A 21 5.50 11.89 1.91
C HIS A 21 6.72 11.18 1.29
N HIS A 22 7.30 10.23 2.02
CA HIS A 22 8.57 9.60 1.69
C HIS A 22 8.51 8.48 0.63
N ILE A 23 7.32 8.12 0.12
CA ILE A 23 7.16 7.06 -0.89
C ILE A 23 7.21 7.72 -2.27
N LEU A 24 8.37 7.67 -2.92
CA LEU A 24 8.66 8.45 -4.11
C LEU A 24 8.38 7.68 -5.40
N ASN A 25 7.82 8.38 -6.38
CA ASN A 25 7.73 7.92 -7.74
C ASN A 25 9.09 8.09 -8.44
N PRO A 26 9.77 7.00 -8.85
CA PRO A 26 11.10 7.08 -9.44
C PRO A 26 11.12 7.78 -10.81
N ARG A 27 9.96 7.93 -11.48
CA ARG A 27 9.88 8.65 -12.77
C ARG A 27 9.87 10.16 -12.61
N THR A 28 9.30 10.66 -11.51
CA THR A 28 9.13 12.10 -11.29
C THR A 28 10.06 12.65 -10.20
N GLY A 29 10.50 11.80 -9.27
CA GLY A 29 11.21 12.20 -8.06
C GLY A 29 10.29 12.82 -6.98
N PHE A 30 8.98 12.90 -7.24
CA PHE A 30 7.98 13.39 -6.30
C PHE A 30 7.26 12.23 -5.61
N PRO A 31 6.60 12.48 -4.46
CA PRO A 31 5.74 11.49 -3.82
C PRO A 31 4.60 11.05 -4.73
N TYR A 32 4.06 9.85 -4.52
CA TYR A 32 2.89 9.38 -5.27
C TYR A 32 1.61 10.14 -4.88
N GLU A 33 0.84 10.59 -5.86
CA GLU A 33 -0.49 11.18 -5.67
C GLU A 33 -1.53 10.30 -6.39
N ASN A 34 -1.87 9.15 -5.82
CA ASN A 34 -2.73 8.14 -6.43
C ASN A 34 -3.97 7.75 -5.59
N GLY A 35 -4.31 8.57 -4.60
CA GLY A 35 -5.49 8.40 -3.75
C GLY A 35 -5.36 7.34 -2.65
N LEU A 36 -4.22 6.65 -2.54
CA LEU A 36 -3.93 5.72 -1.45
C LEU A 36 -3.32 6.46 -0.25
N VAL A 37 -3.78 6.15 0.96
CA VAL A 37 -3.16 6.62 2.20
C VAL A 37 -2.35 5.54 2.89
N GLN A 38 -2.69 4.26 2.68
CA GLN A 38 -2.03 3.11 3.28
C GLN A 38 -2.19 1.87 2.41
N VAL A 39 -1.15 1.04 2.38
CA VAL A 39 -1.20 -0.35 1.91
C VAL A 39 -0.58 -1.24 2.97
N SER A 40 -1.30 -2.26 3.41
CA SER A 40 -0.82 -3.28 4.35
C SER A 40 -0.81 -4.64 3.67
N ILE A 41 0.33 -5.33 3.73
CA ILE A 41 0.53 -6.67 3.18
C ILE A 41 0.68 -7.68 4.31
N ILE A 42 -0.07 -8.78 4.19
CA ILE A 42 0.03 -9.96 5.05
C ILE A 42 0.72 -11.05 4.24
N SER A 43 1.85 -11.53 4.72
CA SER A 43 2.67 -12.53 4.03
C SER A 43 3.36 -13.47 5.01
N LYS A 44 3.88 -14.60 4.51
CA LYS A 44 4.67 -15.51 5.36
C LYS A 44 5.97 -14.88 5.83
N GLU A 45 6.75 -14.35 4.90
CA GLU A 45 8.05 -13.71 5.16
C GLU A 45 7.90 -12.18 5.14
N SER A 46 8.50 -11.48 6.10
CA SER A 46 8.36 -10.03 6.22
C SER A 46 9.02 -9.24 5.08
N VAL A 47 10.06 -9.82 4.45
CA VAL A 47 10.74 -9.19 3.32
C VAL A 47 9.83 -9.08 2.11
N ASP A 48 8.95 -10.07 1.89
CA ASP A 48 7.96 -10.03 0.83
C ASP A 48 6.93 -8.93 1.11
N GLY A 49 6.47 -8.84 2.37
CA GLY A 49 5.54 -7.80 2.81
C GLY A 49 6.09 -6.38 2.60
N ASP A 50 7.36 -6.15 2.94
CA ASP A 50 8.04 -4.85 2.81
C ASP A 50 8.21 -4.43 1.34
N GLY A 51 8.66 -5.36 0.48
CA GLY A 51 8.78 -5.10 -0.95
C GLY A 51 7.41 -4.87 -1.61
N LEU A 52 6.41 -5.67 -1.24
CA LEU A 52 5.08 -5.62 -1.85
C LEU A 52 4.25 -4.43 -1.36
N SER A 53 4.36 -3.99 -0.11
CA SER A 53 3.60 -2.83 0.37
C SER A 53 3.98 -1.58 -0.40
N THR A 54 5.28 -1.36 -0.62
CA THR A 54 5.79 -0.23 -1.43
C THR A 54 5.44 -0.41 -2.91
N THR A 55 5.57 -1.62 -3.46
CA THR A 55 5.25 -1.91 -4.87
C THR A 55 3.77 -1.71 -5.17
N CYS A 56 2.88 -2.24 -4.33
CA CYS A 56 1.43 -2.09 -4.47
C CYS A 56 1.01 -0.63 -4.28
N PHE A 57 1.62 0.10 -3.35
CA PHE A 57 1.41 1.54 -3.23
C PHE A 57 1.77 2.26 -4.53
N ALA A 58 2.92 1.94 -5.13
CA ALA A 58 3.38 2.53 -6.39
C ALA A 58 2.48 2.19 -7.60
N LEU A 59 1.95 0.97 -7.64
CA LEU A 59 1.05 0.51 -8.70
C LEU A 59 -0.34 1.14 -8.61
N GLY A 60 -0.77 1.58 -7.42
CA GLY A 60 -2.11 2.06 -7.16
C GLY A 60 -3.10 0.92 -6.90
N LEU A 61 -4.33 1.28 -6.55
CA LEU A 61 -5.35 0.36 -6.03
C LEU A 61 -5.60 -0.87 -6.93
N ASP A 62 -6.06 -0.63 -8.16
CA ASP A 62 -6.51 -1.72 -9.05
C ASP A 62 -5.36 -2.67 -9.42
N ARG A 63 -4.20 -2.12 -9.79
CA ARG A 63 -3.03 -2.90 -10.19
C ARG A 63 -2.33 -3.57 -9.01
N GLY A 64 -2.38 -2.95 -7.83
CA GLY A 64 -1.91 -3.54 -6.59
C GLY A 64 -2.73 -4.78 -6.22
N ILE A 65 -4.07 -4.68 -6.29
CA ILE A 65 -4.95 -5.83 -6.07
C ILE A 65 -4.71 -6.92 -7.12
N GLU A 66 -4.64 -6.57 -8.41
CA GLU A 66 -4.35 -7.54 -9.49
C GLU A 66 -3.03 -8.28 -9.28
N LEU A 67 -1.97 -7.57 -8.84
CA LEU A 67 -0.69 -8.19 -8.50
C LEU A 67 -0.85 -9.19 -7.35
N LEU A 68 -1.47 -8.78 -6.24
CA LEU A 68 -1.61 -9.65 -5.06
C LEU A 68 -2.49 -10.87 -5.36
N ASP A 69 -3.56 -10.70 -6.14
CA ASP A 69 -4.44 -11.80 -6.55
C ASP A 69 -3.74 -12.83 -7.45
N SER A 70 -2.61 -12.46 -8.06
CA SER A 70 -1.77 -13.34 -8.87
C SER A 70 -0.73 -14.13 -8.06
N LEU A 71 -0.57 -13.81 -6.77
CA LEU A 71 0.38 -14.45 -5.86
C LEU A 71 -0.35 -15.37 -4.89
N ASP A 72 0.28 -16.50 -4.56
CA ASP A 72 -0.22 -17.42 -3.55
C ASP A 72 0.19 -16.97 -2.15
N ASP A 73 -0.69 -17.14 -1.17
CA ASP A 73 -0.43 -16.88 0.27
C ASP A 73 0.05 -15.45 0.61
N VAL A 74 -0.32 -14.45 -0.20
CA VAL A 74 -0.10 -13.03 0.07
C VAL A 74 -1.40 -12.27 -0.05
N TYR A 75 -1.66 -11.39 0.93
CA TYR A 75 -2.93 -10.67 1.04
C TYR A 75 -2.69 -9.17 1.27
N GLY A 76 -3.58 -8.34 0.75
CA GLY A 76 -3.46 -6.88 0.84
C GLY A 76 -4.72 -6.21 1.33
N ILE A 77 -4.53 -5.17 2.15
CA ILE A 77 -5.54 -4.23 2.60
C ILE A 77 -5.09 -2.83 2.18
N PHE A 78 -5.92 -2.13 1.42
CA PHE A 78 -5.67 -0.80 0.90
C PHE A 78 -6.65 0.18 1.55
N MET A 79 -6.16 1.35 1.96
CA MET A 79 -7.00 2.45 2.42
C MET A 79 -6.84 3.63 1.49
N THR A 80 -7.96 4.19 1.06
CA THR A 80 -8.05 5.37 0.20
C THR A 80 -8.27 6.64 1.02
N GLU A 81 -8.03 7.80 0.40
CA GLU A 81 -8.15 9.13 1.05
C GLU A 81 -9.57 9.45 1.56
N ASP A 82 -10.60 8.82 0.99
CA ASP A 82 -12.00 8.91 1.46
C ASP A 82 -12.28 8.00 2.67
N GLY A 83 -11.30 7.21 3.12
CA GLY A 83 -11.39 6.32 4.25
C GLY A 83 -11.98 4.93 3.92
N GLU A 84 -12.22 4.62 2.65
CA GLU A 84 -12.68 3.30 2.25
C GLU A 84 -11.55 2.26 2.32
N LEU A 85 -11.94 1.02 2.65
CA LEU A 85 -11.04 -0.13 2.69
C LEU A 85 -11.31 -1.07 1.52
N HIS A 86 -10.25 -1.41 0.81
CA HIS A 86 -10.26 -2.36 -0.30
C HIS A 86 -9.32 -3.53 0.00
N TYR A 87 -9.63 -4.69 -0.59
CA TYR A 87 -9.04 -5.96 -0.19
C TYR A 87 -8.65 -6.75 -1.42
N SER A 88 -7.48 -7.39 -1.38
CA SER A 88 -7.19 -8.50 -2.29
C SER A 88 -8.00 -9.75 -1.88
N ARG A 89 -8.07 -10.74 -2.77
CA ARG A 89 -8.76 -11.99 -2.53
C ARG A 89 -8.23 -12.68 -1.27
N GLY A 90 -9.13 -13.05 -0.35
CA GLY A 90 -8.80 -13.72 0.91
C GLY A 90 -8.30 -12.80 2.04
N ALA A 91 -8.05 -11.51 1.79
CA ALA A 91 -7.52 -10.61 2.83
C ALA A 91 -8.52 -10.34 3.97
N ARG A 92 -9.83 -10.40 3.69
CA ARG A 92 -10.87 -10.18 4.71
C ARG A 92 -10.90 -11.25 5.79
N ASP A 93 -10.46 -12.47 5.49
CA ASP A 93 -10.49 -13.61 6.41
C ASP A 93 -9.54 -13.39 7.62
N PHE A 94 -8.66 -12.39 7.56
CA PHE A 94 -7.76 -12.00 8.66
C PHE A 94 -8.31 -10.91 9.59
N LEU A 95 -9.51 -10.40 9.31
CA LEU A 95 -10.17 -9.37 10.14
C LEU A 95 -11.27 -9.92 11.06
N GLU A 96 -11.55 -11.22 10.97
CA GLU A 96 -12.49 -11.96 11.82
C GLU A 96 -11.76 -12.69 12.97
#